data_AF-A0A519I0R0-F1
#
_entry.id   AF-A0A519I0R0-F1
#
_cell.length_a   1.000
_cell.length_b   1.000
_cell.length_c   1.000
_cell.angle_alpha   90.00
_cell.angle_beta   90.00
_cell.angle_gamma   90.00
#
_symmetry.space_group_name_H-M   'P 1'
#
loop_
_entity.id
_entity.type
_entity.pdbx_description
1 polymer ?
#
loop_
_entity_poly.entity_id
_entity_poly.type
_entity_poly.pdbx_seq_one_letter_code
_entity_poly.pdbx_strand_id
1 'polypeptide(L)'
;MLAIARYGCASRLAAHPEPGRAASRGLSQRRLVTKVISAPGAPLRCCPSGHTADRSTNARPVHMNLKVSRRLALHAGLLSPLAFGLPGCITFGAKQVQLRVNATAAADLNPSSTGRPSPLTVRLYELSADAAFNRADFLSVYQGEAAALGGDLVTREEFVLQPGESRKLQKPLNEKTRFIAVFGVYRSFERAVWRVIVPASGPLMELKLQAAANALSLQKTN
;
A
#
# COMPACT_ATOMS: atom_id res chain seq x y z
N MET A 1 12.21 -69.25 13.58
CA MET A 1 12.13 -68.89 15.01
C MET A 1 11.35 -67.59 15.12
N LEU A 2 10.23 -67.63 15.83
CA LEU A 2 9.15 -66.65 15.83
C LEU A 2 9.10 -65.94 17.19
N ALA A 3 8.98 -64.60 17.17
CA ALA A 3 8.39 -63.73 18.19
C ALA A 3 9.08 -63.67 19.59
N ILE A 4 8.86 -62.75 20.53
CA ILE A 4 7.78 -61.79 20.87
C ILE A 4 8.40 -60.63 21.68
N ALA A 5 7.82 -59.44 21.59
CA ALA A 5 8.06 -58.26 22.43
C ALA A 5 7.83 -58.49 23.95
N ARG A 6 8.53 -57.74 24.81
CA ARG A 6 8.06 -57.43 26.17
C ARG A 6 8.26 -55.96 26.50
N TYR A 7 7.13 -55.29 26.69
CA TYR A 7 6.99 -53.99 27.33
C TYR A 7 7.33 -54.10 28.82
N GLY A 8 8.15 -53.18 29.33
CA GLY A 8 8.42 -53.00 30.76
C GLY A 8 7.77 -51.71 31.26
N CYS A 9 6.74 -51.86 32.08
CA CYS A 9 6.12 -50.79 32.85
C CYS A 9 6.76 -50.77 34.25
N ALA A 10 7.30 -49.64 34.68
CA ALA A 10 7.71 -49.44 36.07
C ALA A 10 7.47 -47.98 36.49
N SER A 11 6.49 -47.84 37.37
CA SER A 11 6.00 -46.63 38.01
C SER A 11 7.02 -46.01 38.96
N ARG A 12 7.11 -44.66 39.00
CA ARG A 12 7.46 -43.95 40.24
C ARG A 12 6.88 -42.53 40.29
N LEU A 13 6.05 -42.34 41.32
CA LEU A 13 5.57 -41.10 41.97
C LEU A 13 6.59 -39.94 41.98
N ALA A 14 6.14 -38.70 41.75
CA ALA A 14 5.91 -37.69 42.79
C ALA A 14 5.78 -36.24 42.27
N ALA A 15 4.87 -35.50 42.91
CA ALA A 15 4.86 -34.06 43.19
C ALA A 15 4.54 -33.04 42.07
N HIS A 16 3.29 -32.58 42.11
CA HIS A 16 2.84 -31.28 41.59
C HIS A 16 3.25 -30.13 42.54
N PRO A 17 3.66 -28.96 42.03
CA PRO A 17 3.62 -27.72 42.80
C PRO A 17 2.31 -26.93 42.56
N GLU A 18 1.59 -26.67 43.65
CA GLU A 18 0.47 -25.73 43.76
C GLU A 18 0.93 -24.26 43.59
N PRO A 19 0.17 -23.40 42.89
CA PRO A 19 0.41 -21.96 42.87
C PRO A 19 -0.19 -21.26 44.09
N GLY A 20 0.65 -20.47 44.76
CA GLY A 20 0.35 -19.71 45.97
C GLY A 20 -0.77 -18.68 45.83
N ARG A 21 -1.65 -18.71 46.84
CA ARG A 21 -2.79 -17.83 47.06
C ARG A 21 -2.32 -16.49 47.65
N ALA A 22 -2.31 -15.43 46.84
CA ALA A 22 -2.09 -14.06 47.30
C ALA A 22 -3.42 -13.42 47.74
N ALA A 23 -3.47 -13.00 49.00
CA ALA A 23 -4.60 -12.33 49.62
C ALA A 23 -4.73 -10.87 49.18
N SER A 24 -5.89 -10.50 48.63
CA SER A 24 -6.26 -9.13 48.32
C SER A 24 -6.80 -8.42 49.57
N ARG A 25 -6.09 -7.41 50.07
CA ARG A 25 -6.61 -6.38 50.98
C ARG A 25 -6.94 -5.13 50.16
N GLY A 26 -8.15 -4.61 50.38
CA GLY A 26 -8.74 -3.54 49.59
C GLY A 26 -8.18 -2.16 49.89
N LEU A 27 -8.51 -1.23 48.99
CA LEU A 27 -8.60 0.20 49.25
C LEU A 27 -9.47 0.86 48.17
N SER A 28 -10.61 1.37 48.64
CA SER A 28 -11.19 2.68 48.32
C SER A 28 -11.11 3.16 46.86
N GLN A 29 -12.24 3.06 46.15
CA GLN A 29 -12.57 3.99 45.08
C GLN A 29 -14.00 4.48 45.28
N ARG A 30 -14.14 5.56 46.06
CA ARG A 30 -15.25 6.50 45.89
C ARG A 30 -14.98 7.25 44.59
N ARG A 31 -15.74 6.98 43.54
CA ARG A 31 -15.85 7.91 42.40
C ARG A 31 -17.33 8.07 42.05
N LEU A 32 -17.80 9.29 42.24
CA LEU A 32 -19.14 9.78 41.96
C LEU A 32 -19.61 9.31 40.58
N VAL A 33 -20.75 8.63 40.56
CA VAL A 33 -21.56 8.45 39.36
C VAL A 33 -22.36 9.73 39.16
N THR A 34 -21.83 10.67 38.38
CA THR A 34 -22.63 11.78 37.85
C THR A 34 -23.50 11.22 36.73
N LYS A 35 -24.75 10.94 37.09
CA LYS A 35 -25.86 10.59 36.20
C LYS A 35 -26.10 11.78 35.26
N VAL A 36 -25.67 11.66 34.00
CA VAL A 36 -26.07 12.58 32.94
C VAL A 36 -27.54 12.31 32.63
N ILE A 37 -28.35 13.32 32.88
CA ILE A 37 -29.79 13.38 32.66
C ILE A 37 -29.99 13.63 31.16
N SER A 38 -30.48 12.63 30.42
CA SER A 38 -30.93 12.82 29.03
C SER A 38 -32.38 13.29 29.04
N ALA A 39 -32.60 14.50 28.54
CA ALA A 39 -33.91 15.14 28.39
C ALA A 39 -34.65 14.63 27.13
N PRO A 40 -35.99 14.74 27.08
CA PRO A 40 -36.82 14.17 26.03
C PRO A 40 -36.98 15.09 24.80
N GLY A 41 -37.13 14.46 23.64
CA GLY A 41 -38.05 14.83 22.56
C GLY A 41 -37.97 16.23 21.96
N ALA A 42 -37.35 16.34 20.78
CA ALA A 42 -37.65 17.41 19.83
C ALA A 42 -38.06 16.81 18.47
N PRO A 43 -39.11 17.33 17.82
CA PRO A 43 -39.79 16.68 16.71
C PRO A 43 -39.08 16.87 15.37
N LEU A 44 -39.18 15.82 14.55
CA LEU A 44 -38.86 15.79 13.13
C LEU A 44 -39.70 16.84 12.38
N ARG A 45 -39.04 17.83 11.78
CA ARG A 45 -39.64 18.68 10.75
C ARG A 45 -39.28 18.13 9.38
N CYS A 46 -40.34 17.74 8.67
CA CYS A 46 -40.35 17.38 7.27
C CYS A 46 -39.94 18.59 6.41
N CYS A 47 -39.07 18.36 5.41
CA CYS A 47 -38.94 19.26 4.27
C CYS A 47 -39.77 18.70 3.11
N PRO A 48 -40.61 19.50 2.44
CA PRO A 48 -41.43 19.05 1.34
C PRO A 48 -40.63 18.98 0.03
N SER A 49 -40.96 17.97 -0.76
CA SER A 49 -40.63 17.82 -2.17
C SER A 49 -41.46 18.78 -3.05
N GLY A 50 -40.85 19.23 -4.15
CA GLY A 50 -41.45 20.07 -5.20
C GLY A 50 -40.41 21.11 -5.64
N HIS A 51 -40.09 21.34 -6.91
CA HIS A 51 -40.92 21.29 -8.11
C HIS A 51 -40.01 21.19 -9.36
N THR A 52 -40.49 20.40 -10.32
CA THR A 52 -40.49 20.61 -11.78
C THR A 52 -39.44 21.51 -12.46
N ALA A 53 -38.72 20.88 -13.39
CA ALA A 53 -38.54 21.28 -14.79
C ALA A 53 -38.56 22.78 -15.12
N ASP A 54 -37.45 23.30 -15.65
CA ASP A 54 -37.51 24.27 -16.73
C ASP A 54 -36.54 23.90 -17.86
N ARG A 55 -37.13 23.86 -19.05
CA ARG A 55 -36.57 23.67 -20.37
C ARG A 55 -36.35 25.08 -20.91
N SER A 56 -35.11 25.50 -21.09
CA SER A 56 -34.84 26.66 -21.93
C SER A 56 -33.63 26.42 -22.83
N THR A 57 -33.95 25.89 -24.01
CA THR A 57 -33.22 26.07 -25.25
C THR A 57 -32.94 27.56 -25.48
N ASN A 58 -31.67 27.95 -25.53
CA ASN A 58 -31.30 29.20 -26.21
C ASN A 58 -30.08 28.96 -27.09
N ALA A 59 -30.39 28.65 -28.35
CA ALA A 59 -29.45 28.79 -29.45
C ALA A 59 -29.30 30.29 -29.76
N ARG A 60 -28.06 30.79 -29.75
CA ARG A 60 -27.68 32.05 -30.40
C ARG A 60 -26.37 31.82 -31.16
N PRO A 61 -26.36 31.89 -32.51
CA PRO A 61 -25.13 32.04 -33.25
C PRO A 61 -24.82 33.54 -33.34
N VAL A 62 -23.72 33.98 -32.76
CA VAL A 62 -23.18 35.31 -33.04
C VAL A 62 -21.97 35.13 -33.93
N HIS A 63 -22.22 35.29 -35.24
CA HIS A 63 -21.21 35.61 -36.24
C HIS A 63 -20.46 36.87 -35.82
N MET A 64 -19.14 36.81 -35.61
CA MET A 64 -18.28 38.00 -35.73
C MET A 64 -16.92 37.65 -36.35
N ASN A 65 -16.87 37.95 -37.65
CA ASN A 65 -15.77 38.49 -38.46
C ASN A 65 -14.31 38.22 -38.06
N LEU A 66 -13.67 37.45 -38.94
CA LEU A 66 -12.23 37.35 -39.14
C LEU A 66 -11.69 38.68 -39.72
N LYS A 67 -10.96 39.47 -38.93
CA LYS A 67 -10.10 40.55 -39.45
C LYS A 67 -8.67 40.04 -39.57
N VAL A 68 -8.32 39.53 -40.74
CA VAL A 68 -6.92 39.28 -41.15
C VAL A 68 -6.28 40.64 -41.47
N SER A 69 -5.44 41.14 -40.57
CA SER A 69 -4.58 42.29 -40.83
C SER A 69 -3.17 41.81 -41.11
N ARG A 70 -2.84 41.66 -42.39
CA ARG A 70 -1.46 41.50 -42.86
C ARG A 70 -0.75 42.85 -42.70
N ARG A 71 0.20 42.94 -41.77
CA ARG A 71 1.23 43.98 -41.80
C ARG A 71 2.55 43.36 -42.22
N LEU A 72 2.88 43.55 -43.50
CA LEU A 72 4.20 43.34 -44.06
C LEU A 72 5.09 44.47 -43.54
N ALA A 73 6.14 44.15 -42.79
CA ALA A 73 7.21 45.11 -42.49
C ALA A 73 8.54 44.45 -42.83
N LEU A 74 9.03 44.74 -44.04
CA LEU A 74 10.41 44.53 -44.44
C LEU A 74 11.32 45.36 -43.53
N HIS A 75 12.25 44.72 -42.83
CA HIS A 75 13.46 45.38 -42.34
C HIS A 75 14.66 44.58 -42.82
N ALA A 76 15.37 45.15 -43.79
CA ALA A 76 16.73 44.78 -44.16
C ALA A 76 17.69 45.46 -43.18
N GLY A 77 18.65 44.72 -42.62
CA GLY A 77 19.66 45.30 -41.72
C GLY A 77 20.64 44.29 -41.12
N LEU A 78 21.79 44.18 -41.81
CA LEU A 78 23.17 43.96 -41.33
C LEU A 78 23.58 42.71 -40.50
N LEU A 79 24.73 42.17 -40.94
CA LEU A 79 25.61 41.15 -40.32
C LEU A 79 26.01 41.46 -38.87
N SER A 80 26.00 40.43 -38.02
CA SER A 80 26.98 40.23 -36.95
C SER A 80 27.03 38.75 -36.55
N PRO A 81 28.13 38.01 -36.82
CA PRO A 81 28.28 36.64 -36.35
C PRO A 81 28.86 36.69 -34.94
N LEU A 82 28.00 36.95 -33.95
CA LEU A 82 28.39 36.80 -32.55
C LEU A 82 28.24 35.32 -32.20
N ALA A 83 29.36 34.59 -32.29
CA ALA A 83 29.48 33.22 -31.83
C ALA A 83 29.23 33.17 -30.32
N PHE A 84 27.95 33.04 -29.96
CA PHE A 84 27.49 32.75 -28.61
C PHE A 84 27.95 31.33 -28.27
N GLY A 85 29.04 31.23 -27.52
CA GLY A 85 29.42 29.98 -26.87
C GLY A 85 28.26 29.54 -25.98
N LEU A 86 27.59 28.46 -26.38
CA LEU A 86 26.57 27.82 -25.56
C LEU A 86 27.26 27.37 -24.27
N PRO A 87 26.90 27.90 -23.08
CA PRO A 87 27.33 27.28 -21.84
C PRO A 87 26.72 25.88 -21.84
N GLY A 88 27.56 24.87 -22.05
CA GLY A 88 27.16 23.48 -21.95
C GLY A 88 26.56 23.28 -20.56
N CYS A 89 25.25 23.04 -20.50
CA CYS A 89 24.60 22.61 -19.26
C CYS A 89 25.29 21.32 -18.80
N ILE A 90 26.09 21.42 -17.74
CA ILE A 90 26.55 20.24 -17.00
C ILE A 90 25.32 19.72 -16.27
N THR A 91 24.56 18.82 -16.92
CA THR A 91 23.53 18.05 -16.25
C THR A 91 24.24 17.09 -15.29
N PHE A 92 24.45 17.55 -14.06
CA PHE A 92 24.76 16.67 -12.93
C PHE A 92 23.56 15.74 -12.77
N GLY A 93 23.65 14.55 -13.38
CA GLY A 93 22.63 13.51 -13.25
C GLY A 93 22.47 13.17 -11.77
N ALA A 94 21.25 13.33 -11.25
CA ALA A 94 20.94 12.88 -9.90
C ALA A 94 21.30 11.39 -9.80
N LYS A 95 22.06 11.02 -8.77
CA LYS A 95 22.44 9.62 -8.54
C LYS A 95 21.16 8.85 -8.22
N GLN A 96 20.64 8.14 -9.22
CA GLN A 96 19.40 7.40 -9.11
C GLN A 96 19.55 6.25 -8.12
N VAL A 97 18.68 6.21 -7.11
CA VAL A 97 18.69 5.16 -6.09
C VAL A 97 18.34 3.83 -6.75
N GLN A 98 19.09 2.78 -6.43
CA GLN A 98 18.85 1.43 -6.95
C GLN A 98 18.05 0.61 -5.94
N LEU A 99 17.04 -0.12 -6.41
CA LEU A 99 16.28 -1.09 -5.64
C LEU A 99 16.68 -2.50 -6.08
N ARG A 100 16.98 -3.37 -5.11
CA ARG A 100 17.12 -4.81 -5.30
C ARG A 100 16.18 -5.53 -4.34
N VAL A 101 15.35 -6.41 -4.87
CA VAL A 101 14.44 -7.24 -4.08
C VAL A 101 14.75 -8.70 -4.33
N ASN A 102 15.04 -9.43 -3.26
CA ASN A 102 15.10 -10.89 -3.25
C ASN A 102 13.79 -11.41 -2.67
N ALA A 103 12.88 -11.82 -3.55
CA ALA A 103 11.58 -12.38 -3.19
C ALA A 103 11.67 -13.90 -3.07
N THR A 104 11.17 -14.47 -1.98
CA THR A 104 11.12 -15.91 -1.73
C THR A 104 9.72 -16.32 -1.31
N ALA A 105 9.14 -17.30 -2.00
CA ALA A 105 7.88 -17.92 -1.66
C ALA A 105 8.08 -19.21 -0.87
N ALA A 106 7.31 -19.39 0.20
CA ALA A 106 7.26 -20.65 0.92
C ALA A 106 6.62 -21.75 0.04
N ALA A 107 6.91 -23.02 0.36
CA ALA A 107 6.32 -24.16 -0.35
C ALA A 107 4.81 -24.30 -0.11
N ASP A 108 4.31 -23.78 1.01
CA ASP A 108 2.90 -23.78 1.41
C ASP A 108 2.16 -22.48 1.04
N LEU A 109 2.73 -21.69 0.12
CA LEU A 109 2.23 -20.38 -0.31
C LEU A 109 0.73 -20.39 -0.65
N ASN A 110 0.01 -19.39 -0.15
CA ASN A 110 -1.36 -19.03 -0.54
C ASN A 110 -2.29 -20.25 -0.72
N PRO A 111 -2.52 -21.05 0.33
CA PRO A 111 -3.22 -22.31 0.19
C PRO A 111 -4.71 -22.10 -0.18
N SER A 112 -5.23 -23.02 -0.98
CA SER A 112 -6.65 -23.15 -1.28
C SER A 112 -7.46 -23.65 -0.07
N SER A 113 -8.79 -23.78 -0.20
CA SER A 113 -9.67 -24.30 0.87
C SER A 113 -9.32 -25.73 1.28
N THR A 114 -8.69 -26.49 0.39
CA THR A 114 -8.24 -27.86 0.66
C THR A 114 -6.77 -27.92 1.11
N GLY A 115 -6.15 -26.77 1.43
CA GLY A 115 -4.75 -26.69 1.84
C GLY A 115 -3.72 -26.78 0.71
N ARG A 116 -4.15 -26.97 -0.56
CA ARG A 116 -3.21 -27.06 -1.69
C ARG A 116 -2.54 -25.69 -1.94
N PRO A 117 -1.20 -25.60 -1.95
CA PRO A 117 -0.48 -24.36 -2.26
C PRO A 117 -0.85 -23.80 -3.63
N SER A 118 -0.90 -22.48 -3.76
CA SER A 118 -1.30 -21.80 -5.00
C SER A 118 -0.41 -20.58 -5.28
N PRO A 119 -0.34 -20.10 -6.54
CA PRO A 119 0.42 -18.90 -6.88
C PRO A 119 -0.09 -17.66 -6.12
N LEU A 120 0.80 -16.70 -5.86
CA LEU A 120 0.46 -15.41 -5.28
C LEU A 120 0.79 -14.29 -6.26
N THR A 121 -0.20 -13.45 -6.58
CA THR A 121 0.06 -12.18 -7.28
C THR A 121 0.57 -11.16 -6.27
N VAL A 122 1.71 -10.55 -6.59
CA VAL A 122 2.38 -9.55 -5.75
C VAL A 122 2.49 -8.26 -6.54
N ARG A 123 2.05 -7.16 -5.94
CA ARG A 123 2.22 -5.79 -6.46
C ARG A 123 3.23 -5.06 -5.60
N LEU A 124 4.27 -4.54 -6.24
CA LEU A 124 5.24 -3.62 -5.64
C LEU A 124 4.85 -2.20 -6.04
N TYR A 125 4.64 -1.35 -5.06
CA TYR A 125 4.34 0.06 -5.25
C TYR A 125 5.50 0.91 -4.80
N GLU A 126 5.85 1.86 -5.65
CA GLU A 126 6.64 3.02 -5.26
C GLU A 126 5.67 4.14 -4.88
N LEU A 127 5.81 4.68 -3.69
CA LEU A 127 4.90 5.69 -3.14
C LEU A 127 5.65 6.96 -2.72
N SER A 128 5.03 8.12 -2.92
CA SER A 128 5.54 9.39 -2.40
C SER A 128 5.12 9.64 -0.94
N ALA A 129 4.01 9.05 -0.50
CA ALA A 129 3.57 9.01 0.90
C ALA A 129 2.92 7.66 1.23
N ASP A 130 2.93 7.29 2.51
CA ASP A 130 2.47 5.99 3.00
C ASP A 130 1.02 6.01 3.55
N ALA A 131 0.53 7.20 3.93
CA ALA A 131 -0.71 7.34 4.68
C ALA A 131 -1.95 6.79 3.95
N ALA A 132 -2.07 6.97 2.63
CA ALA A 132 -3.19 6.41 1.87
C ALA A 132 -3.13 4.88 1.84
N PHE A 133 -1.95 4.31 1.53
CA PHE A 133 -1.74 2.86 1.48
C PHE A 133 -1.97 2.18 2.83
N ASN A 134 -1.57 2.82 3.94
CA ASN A 134 -1.77 2.27 5.29
C ASN A 134 -3.22 2.29 5.76
N ARG A 135 -4.03 3.26 5.29
CA ARG A 135 -5.44 3.41 5.67
C ARG A 135 -6.40 2.65 4.77
N ALA A 136 -6.05 2.42 3.51
CA ALA A 136 -6.90 1.73 2.56
C ALA A 136 -7.23 0.30 3.03
N ASP A 137 -8.44 -0.18 2.77
CA ASP A 137 -8.77 -1.59 2.91
C ASP A 137 -8.23 -2.41 1.71
N PHE A 138 -8.29 -3.74 1.84
CA PHE A 138 -7.77 -4.66 0.81
C PHE A 138 -8.49 -4.49 -0.53
N LEU A 139 -9.82 -4.38 -0.53
CA LEU A 139 -10.61 -4.33 -1.77
C LEU A 139 -10.40 -3.02 -2.51
N SER A 140 -10.29 -1.89 -1.79
CA SER A 140 -9.98 -0.59 -2.36
C SER A 140 -8.66 -0.63 -3.16
N VAL A 141 -7.59 -1.22 -2.60
CA VAL A 141 -6.30 -1.37 -3.30
C VAL A 141 -6.37 -2.43 -4.40
N TYR A 142 -7.09 -3.53 -4.18
CA TYR A 142 -7.18 -4.63 -5.14
C TYR A 142 -7.94 -4.25 -6.42
N GLN A 143 -9.08 -3.59 -6.27
CA GLN A 143 -9.98 -3.25 -7.36
C GLN A 143 -9.62 -1.93 -8.06
N GLY A 144 -8.95 -1.00 -7.37
CA GLY A 144 -8.67 0.32 -7.92
C GLY A 144 -7.60 1.08 -7.16
N GLU A 145 -6.34 0.62 -7.22
CA GLU A 145 -5.22 1.28 -6.55
C GLU A 145 -5.05 2.76 -6.95
N ALA A 146 -5.37 3.15 -8.18
CA ALA A 146 -5.27 4.54 -8.63
C ALA A 146 -6.22 5.46 -7.86
N ALA A 147 -7.44 4.99 -7.57
CA ALA A 147 -8.40 5.73 -6.76
C ALA A 147 -8.04 5.68 -5.27
N ALA A 148 -7.58 4.52 -4.77
CA ALA A 148 -7.24 4.34 -3.37
C ALA A 148 -5.97 5.09 -2.93
N LEU A 149 -4.98 5.17 -3.81
CA LEU A 149 -3.67 5.78 -3.52
C LEU A 149 -3.52 7.18 -4.12
N GLY A 150 -4.29 7.49 -5.17
CA GLY A 150 -4.32 8.82 -5.78
C GLY A 150 -2.93 9.32 -6.18
N GLY A 151 -2.62 10.55 -5.79
CA GLY A 151 -1.34 11.19 -6.07
C GLY A 151 -0.14 10.58 -5.35
N ASP A 152 -0.37 9.69 -4.38
CA ASP A 152 0.72 9.02 -3.65
C ASP A 152 1.34 7.87 -4.45
N LEU A 153 0.64 7.33 -5.44
CA LEU A 153 1.14 6.26 -6.30
C LEU A 153 2.11 6.83 -7.35
N VAL A 154 3.40 6.45 -7.24
CA VAL A 154 4.43 6.87 -8.19
C VAL A 154 4.57 5.86 -9.32
N THR A 155 4.77 4.58 -8.97
CA THR A 155 4.87 3.49 -9.94
C THR A 155 4.34 2.18 -9.34
N ARG A 156 3.93 1.26 -10.21
CA ARG A 156 3.52 -0.10 -9.84
C ARG A 156 4.23 -1.12 -10.72
N GLU A 157 4.67 -2.20 -10.09
CA GLU A 157 5.11 -3.42 -10.75
C GLU A 157 4.31 -4.61 -10.21
N GLU A 158 3.89 -5.51 -11.09
CA GLU A 158 3.11 -6.70 -10.71
C GLU A 158 3.79 -7.96 -11.22
N PHE A 159 3.85 -8.98 -10.37
CA PHE A 159 4.42 -10.26 -10.71
C PHE A 159 3.78 -11.40 -9.91
N VAL A 160 3.83 -12.62 -10.46
CA VAL A 160 3.31 -13.82 -9.78
C VAL A 160 4.46 -14.65 -9.24
N LEU A 161 4.36 -15.07 -7.97
CA LEU A 161 5.24 -16.04 -7.32
C LEU A 161 4.58 -17.41 -7.28
N GLN A 162 5.31 -18.45 -7.71
CA GLN A 162 4.93 -19.84 -7.54
C GLN A 162 5.32 -20.35 -6.13
N PRO A 163 4.63 -21.36 -5.57
CA PRO A 163 5.06 -21.99 -4.32
C PRO A 163 6.50 -22.50 -4.43
N GLY A 164 7.35 -22.16 -3.44
CA GLY A 164 8.77 -22.50 -3.42
C GLY A 164 9.68 -21.67 -4.36
N GLU A 165 9.14 -20.72 -5.11
CA GLU A 165 9.92 -19.88 -6.03
C GLU A 165 10.84 -18.90 -5.28
N SER A 166 12.00 -18.62 -5.87
CA SER A 166 12.79 -17.43 -5.55
C SER A 166 12.95 -16.56 -6.79
N ARG A 167 12.70 -15.25 -6.65
CA ARG A 167 12.79 -14.27 -7.73
C ARG A 167 13.61 -13.07 -7.28
N LYS A 168 14.48 -12.59 -8.18
CA LYS A 168 15.24 -11.35 -8.00
C LYS A 168 14.64 -10.26 -8.87
N LEU A 169 14.47 -9.08 -8.31
CA LEU A 169 14.05 -7.88 -9.02
C LEU A 169 15.10 -6.81 -8.80
N GLN A 170 15.49 -6.12 -9.85
CA GLN A 170 16.42 -5.00 -9.76
C GLN A 170 15.95 -3.91 -10.69
N LYS A 171 15.78 -2.71 -10.14
CA LYS A 171 15.37 -1.53 -10.90
C LYS A 171 15.89 -0.26 -10.25
N PRO A 172 16.07 0.81 -11.02
CA PRO A 172 16.20 2.11 -10.41
C PRO A 172 14.85 2.58 -9.83
N LEU A 173 14.90 3.33 -8.74
CA LEU A 173 13.74 4.00 -8.17
C LEU A 173 13.45 5.31 -8.89
N ASN A 174 12.17 5.69 -8.88
CA ASN A 174 11.76 7.03 -9.25
C ASN A 174 12.26 8.05 -8.22
N GLU A 175 12.61 9.26 -8.66
CA GLU A 175 13.10 10.34 -7.79
C GLU A 175 12.05 10.80 -6.77
N LYS A 176 10.76 10.61 -7.07
CA LYS A 176 9.63 10.93 -6.17
C LYS A 176 9.36 9.84 -5.12
N THR A 177 10.02 8.69 -5.22
CA THR A 177 9.77 7.54 -4.35
C THR A 177 10.31 7.79 -2.95
N ARG A 178 9.43 7.72 -1.95
CA ARG A 178 9.74 7.86 -0.53
C ARG A 178 9.51 6.57 0.24
N PHE A 179 8.65 5.68 -0.27
CA PHE A 179 8.33 4.40 0.34
C PHE A 179 8.24 3.30 -0.72
N ILE A 180 8.62 2.10 -0.32
CA ILE A 180 8.38 0.86 -1.06
C ILE A 180 7.32 0.07 -0.31
N ALA A 181 6.20 -0.18 -0.97
CA ALA A 181 5.12 -0.99 -0.44
C ALA A 181 4.96 -2.26 -1.26
N VAL A 182 4.60 -3.36 -0.60
CA VAL A 182 4.28 -4.63 -1.26
C VAL A 182 2.90 -5.07 -0.83
N PHE A 183 2.09 -5.45 -1.80
CA PHE A 183 0.73 -5.93 -1.64
C PHE A 183 0.59 -7.33 -2.23
N GLY A 184 0.20 -8.28 -1.41
CA GLY A 184 0.00 -9.67 -1.79
C GLY A 184 -1.49 -9.98 -1.92
N VAL A 185 -1.91 -10.42 -3.11
CA VAL A 185 -3.29 -10.80 -3.39
C VAL A 185 -3.58 -12.20 -2.82
N TYR A 186 -3.61 -12.31 -1.50
CA TYR A 186 -3.92 -13.57 -0.83
C TYR A 186 -5.38 -13.96 -1.06
N ARG A 187 -5.61 -15.25 -1.26
CA ARG A 187 -6.95 -15.82 -1.32
C ARG A 187 -7.73 -15.57 -0.03
N SER A 188 -7.08 -15.77 1.12
CA SER A 188 -7.66 -15.56 2.46
C SER A 188 -7.17 -14.26 3.08
N PHE A 189 -7.33 -13.13 2.39
CA PHE A 189 -6.77 -11.83 2.79
C PHE A 189 -7.21 -11.38 4.20
N GLU A 190 -8.41 -11.74 4.64
CA GLU A 190 -8.95 -11.41 5.97
C GLU A 190 -8.11 -11.97 7.13
N ARG A 191 -7.39 -13.08 6.88
CA ARG A 191 -6.51 -13.73 7.86
C ARG A 191 -5.03 -13.58 7.51
N ALA A 192 -4.72 -12.72 6.55
CA ALA A 192 -3.38 -12.57 6.02
C ALA A 192 -2.75 -11.22 6.37
N VAL A 193 -1.43 -11.22 6.56
CA VAL A 193 -0.64 -9.99 6.45
C VAL A 193 -0.39 -9.74 4.97
N TRP A 194 -1.34 -9.07 4.32
CA TRP A 194 -1.35 -8.85 2.87
C TRP A 194 -0.61 -7.59 2.42
N ARG A 195 -0.19 -6.72 3.34
CA ARG A 195 0.61 -5.53 3.04
C ARG A 195 1.81 -5.39 3.96
N VAL A 196 2.88 -4.85 3.40
CA VAL A 196 4.09 -4.43 4.10
C VAL A 196 4.65 -3.18 3.42
N ILE A 197 5.28 -2.29 4.18
CA ILE A 197 5.81 -1.02 3.67
C ILE A 197 7.08 -0.63 4.42
N VAL A 198 8.03 -0.04 3.72
CA VAL A 198 9.30 0.45 4.28
C VAL A 198 9.69 1.81 3.67
N PRO A 199 10.34 2.71 4.42
CA PRO A 199 10.86 3.95 3.87
C PRO A 199 12.03 3.70 2.91
N ALA A 200 12.00 4.36 1.75
CA ALA A 200 13.09 4.35 0.79
C ALA A 200 14.24 5.23 1.30
N SER A 201 15.44 4.66 1.40
CA SER A 201 16.61 5.35 1.97
C SER A 201 17.93 4.81 1.41
N GLY A 202 18.91 5.70 1.32
CA GLY A 202 20.27 5.38 0.83
C GLY A 202 20.38 5.31 -0.69
N PRO A 203 21.61 5.15 -1.22
CA PRO A 203 21.87 5.05 -2.67
C PRO A 203 21.52 3.68 -3.27
N LEU A 204 21.44 2.64 -2.43
CA LEU A 204 21.05 1.29 -2.78
C LEU A 204 20.16 0.75 -1.66
N MET A 205 19.01 0.21 -2.04
CA MET A 205 18.05 -0.41 -1.14
C MET A 205 17.96 -1.89 -1.47
N GLU A 206 18.42 -2.74 -0.56
CA GLU A 206 18.33 -4.19 -0.68
C GLU A 206 17.25 -4.71 0.26
N LEU A 207 16.25 -5.39 -0.31
CA LEU A 207 15.09 -5.90 0.40
C LEU A 207 14.99 -7.42 0.24
N LYS A 208 14.68 -8.09 1.34
CA LYS A 208 14.24 -9.48 1.35
C LYS A 208 12.73 -9.51 1.55
N LEU A 209 12.00 -9.95 0.52
CA LEU A 209 10.56 -10.16 0.57
C LEU A 209 10.30 -11.65 0.79
N GLN A 210 9.57 -12.01 1.84
CA GLN A 210 9.13 -13.38 2.05
C GLN A 210 7.61 -13.46 1.95
N ALA A 211 7.10 -14.38 1.13
CA ALA A 211 5.69 -14.69 1.01
C ALA A 211 5.42 -16.09 1.57
N ALA A 212 4.73 -16.15 2.71
CA ALA A 212 4.32 -17.40 3.37
C ALA A 212 2.86 -17.74 3.04
N ALA A 213 2.31 -18.80 3.65
CA ALA A 213 0.92 -19.23 3.49
C ALA A 213 -0.10 -18.09 3.63
N ASN A 214 0.07 -17.21 4.63
CA ASN A 214 -0.85 -16.11 4.95
C ASN A 214 -0.13 -14.83 5.39
N ALA A 215 1.14 -14.62 5.04
CA ALA A 215 1.84 -13.40 5.45
C ALA A 215 2.94 -13.01 4.48
N LEU A 216 2.98 -11.71 4.17
CA LEU A 216 4.17 -11.05 3.65
C LEU A 216 5.04 -10.57 4.82
N SER A 217 6.35 -10.63 4.62
CA SER A 217 7.33 -9.90 5.41
C SER A 217 8.35 -9.24 4.51
N LEU A 218 8.80 -8.05 4.90
CA LEU A 218 9.78 -7.27 4.15
C LEU A 218 10.87 -6.80 5.11
N GLN A 219 12.10 -7.14 4.79
CA GLN A 219 13.27 -6.80 5.61
C GLN A 219 14.28 -6.08 4.76
N LYS A 220 14.81 -4.96 5.26
CA LYS A 220 15.98 -4.30 4.68
C LYS A 220 17.22 -5.11 5.08
N THR A 221 18.07 -5.43 4.11
CA THR A 221 19.26 -6.26 4.33
C THR A 221 20.57 -5.47 4.40
N ASN A 222 20.48 -4.14 4.44
CA ASN A 222 21.63 -3.24 4.59
C ASN A 222 21.41 -2.17 5.68
#